data_AF-A0A9P8E7C9-F1
#
_entry.id   AF-A0A9P8E7C9-F1
#
_cell.length_a   1.000
_cell.length_b   1.000
_cell.length_c   1.000
_cell.angle_alpha   90.00
_cell.angle_beta   90.00
_cell.angle_gamma   90.00
#
_symmetry.space_group_name_H-M   'P 1'
#
loop_
_entity.id
_entity.type
_entity.pdbx_description
1 polymer ?
#
loop_
_entity_poly.entity_id
_entity_poly.type
_entity_poly.pdbx_seq_one_letter_code
_entity_poly.pdbx_strand_id
1 'polypeptide(L)'
;MAPITRKTANSGAFKPVHRKGSQTNTNPFADVARTNGYSTSQNSASSGSALVPTSQLIDQINPLRDMADRVGREVDHFAETLDRFNSRLHGQDAYRTAIDLTLEYTDFASTMVNKLKKRHDAQRVNEMKNEFGKRITQSPIRSSSLSGVVGPVTHNDGDEDIPAQTSLDTLRQWQTELDTWELFRIMLELRYSPEKQARQQEKEARLADLGTPNTYTSDSDIWERFTLDNDSARERHLVLKWLQGAANHGESDIEAIAEELEKKSGRGTGIWFNGWMETRERIKGTKRMRVFSTASSDMLDVKRTHSNEPLVSSLDPDAPTRQYRVLEKADEYSERALWMTCWEMLRRGRSWNDICQWCSEHNQSWRAVSMAVSADSDVDMALPGGSAGSLWRRMCYALTQQTGLDEYEAAVYGVLSGDLESVKRVCQSWDDYIFAHYNSLLVGQLEEYLQKSFPEKFASGTATKFPLFDSLRHHGDQQDVARNLIRRLNEQSSTSQEARKPLKLLQGSLVADNFADL
;
A
#
# COMPACT_ATOMS: atom_id res chain seq x y z
N MET A 1 -0.14 40.28 -42.98
CA MET A 1 0.82 40.94 -43.91
C MET A 1 2.10 41.22 -43.13
N ALA A 2 3.23 40.76 -43.66
CA ALA A 2 4.61 40.73 -43.13
C ALA A 2 5.25 42.15 -42.99
N PRO A 3 6.52 42.37 -42.53
CA PRO A 3 7.70 41.45 -42.41
C PRO A 3 8.49 41.54 -41.06
N ILE A 4 9.17 40.49 -40.56
CA ILE A 4 10.50 39.92 -40.90
C ILE A 4 11.65 40.94 -41.05
N THR A 5 12.58 40.96 -40.08
CA THR A 5 14.04 41.03 -40.35
C THR A 5 14.87 40.33 -39.26
N ARG A 6 15.67 39.35 -39.72
CA ARG A 6 16.80 38.68 -39.07
C ARG A 6 17.99 39.63 -38.85
N LYS A 7 18.78 39.39 -37.80
CA LYS A 7 20.25 39.58 -37.81
C LYS A 7 20.95 38.41 -37.11
N THR A 8 21.75 37.70 -37.89
CA THR A 8 22.93 36.85 -37.60
C THR A 8 24.12 37.77 -37.21
N ALA A 9 25.26 37.41 -36.62
CA ALA A 9 26.05 36.17 -36.42
C ALA A 9 27.15 36.39 -35.34
N ASN A 10 27.99 35.36 -35.15
CA ASN A 10 29.30 35.22 -34.47
C ASN A 10 29.29 34.52 -33.10
N SER A 11 29.71 33.26 -32.95
CA SER A 11 30.98 32.55 -33.27
C SER A 11 32.04 32.70 -32.16
N GLY A 12 32.29 31.60 -31.44
CA GLY A 12 33.38 31.48 -30.47
C GLY A 12 33.55 30.02 -30.06
N ALA A 13 34.30 29.28 -30.87
CA ALA A 13 34.71 27.90 -30.63
C ALA A 13 35.91 27.84 -29.66
N PHE A 14 35.97 26.86 -28.76
CA PHE A 14 37.24 26.34 -28.24
C PHE A 14 37.21 24.83 -28.05
N LYS A 15 38.35 24.22 -28.39
CA LYS A 15 38.63 22.83 -28.73
C LYS A 15 38.92 21.92 -27.52
N PRO A 16 38.89 20.58 -27.71
CA PRO A 16 39.21 19.57 -26.72
C PRO A 16 40.73 19.26 -26.66
N VAL A 17 41.20 18.75 -25.52
CA VAL A 17 42.59 18.32 -25.30
C VAL A 17 42.69 16.78 -25.25
N HIS A 18 43.68 16.24 -25.95
CA HIS A 18 43.99 14.83 -26.13
C HIS A 18 45.23 14.40 -25.32
N ARG A 19 45.12 13.20 -24.69
CA ARG A 19 46.06 12.03 -24.67
C ARG A 19 47.52 12.13 -24.18
N LYS A 20 47.88 11.16 -23.31
CA LYS A 20 48.89 10.05 -23.44
C LYS A 20 49.00 9.36 -22.04
N GLY A 21 49.26 8.06 -21.80
CA GLY A 21 49.53 6.86 -22.60
C GLY A 21 50.50 5.91 -21.85
N SER A 22 50.18 4.60 -21.78
CA SER A 22 51.06 3.42 -21.53
C SER A 22 51.52 3.18 -20.06
N GLN A 23 51.64 1.97 -19.49
CA GLN A 23 52.15 0.68 -19.99
C GLN A 23 51.56 -0.56 -19.28
N THR A 24 51.65 -1.69 -19.99
CA THR A 24 51.39 -3.10 -19.65
C THR A 24 52.66 -3.81 -19.16
N ASN A 25 52.53 -4.86 -18.33
CA ASN A 25 53.43 -6.05 -18.18
C ASN A 25 52.74 -7.04 -17.21
N THR A 26 52.22 -8.22 -17.60
CA THR A 26 52.85 -9.55 -17.87
C THR A 26 53.69 -10.15 -16.73
N ASN A 27 53.14 -11.21 -16.08
CA ASN A 27 53.66 -12.52 -15.57
C ASN A 27 55.19 -12.77 -15.41
N PRO A 28 55.71 -13.79 -14.66
CA PRO A 28 55.08 -15.06 -14.20
C PRO A 28 55.53 -15.64 -12.82
N PHE A 29 54.87 -16.76 -12.45
CA PHE A 29 55.32 -18.00 -11.78
C PHE A 29 56.77 -18.21 -11.27
N ALA A 30 56.83 -18.91 -10.12
CA ALA A 30 57.64 -20.10 -9.78
C ALA A 30 58.77 -20.01 -8.72
N ASP A 31 58.83 -21.11 -7.97
CA ASP A 31 59.91 -21.74 -7.21
C ASP A 31 60.24 -21.26 -5.79
N VAL A 32 59.98 -22.05 -4.73
CA VAL A 32 60.43 -23.41 -4.34
C VAL A 32 61.62 -23.34 -3.37
N ALA A 33 61.26 -23.56 -2.10
CA ALA A 33 61.88 -24.45 -1.13
C ALA A 33 63.25 -24.16 -0.49
N ARG A 34 63.35 -24.78 0.70
CA ARG A 34 64.54 -25.25 1.46
C ARG A 34 65.12 -24.28 2.48
N THR A 35 64.76 -24.45 3.76
CA THR A 35 65.33 -25.35 4.80
C THR A 35 66.55 -24.77 5.50
N ASN A 36 66.45 -24.66 6.82
CA ASN A 36 67.45 -24.96 7.88
C ASN A 36 66.86 -24.38 9.18
N GLY A 37 66.70 -25.06 10.31
CA GLY A 37 67.45 -26.19 10.85
C GLY A 37 68.42 -25.68 11.92
N TYR A 38 68.11 -25.97 13.21
CA TYR A 38 68.93 -26.03 14.44
C TYR A 38 68.47 -25.17 15.65
N SER A 39 67.82 -25.88 16.59
CA SER A 39 68.07 -26.05 18.05
C SER A 39 68.83 -24.94 18.80
N THR A 40 68.51 -24.54 20.05
CA THR A 40 68.27 -25.35 21.26
C THR A 40 67.81 -24.44 22.44
N SER A 41 67.14 -25.06 23.42
CA SER A 41 67.16 -24.75 24.88
C SER A 41 66.00 -23.95 25.50
N GLN A 42 65.04 -24.74 26.00
CA GLN A 42 64.48 -24.76 27.36
C GLN A 42 64.26 -23.43 28.11
N ASN A 43 62.98 -23.13 28.37
CA ASN A 43 62.53 -22.91 29.75
C ASN A 43 61.02 -23.18 29.90
N SER A 44 60.72 -23.91 30.95
CA SER A 44 59.42 -24.40 31.39
C SER A 44 58.52 -23.29 31.94
N ALA A 45 57.28 -23.21 31.45
CA ALA A 45 56.15 -22.70 32.21
C ALA A 45 54.86 -23.35 31.69
N SER A 46 54.32 -24.27 32.48
CA SER A 46 53.00 -24.86 32.32
C SER A 46 51.92 -23.78 32.31
N SER A 47 51.30 -23.54 31.17
CA SER A 47 50.04 -22.78 31.07
C SER A 47 48.98 -23.73 30.53
N GLY A 48 47.98 -24.00 31.36
CA GLY A 48 46.86 -24.88 31.06
C GLY A 48 46.12 -24.42 29.82
N SER A 49 45.73 -25.41 29.01
CA SER A 49 44.74 -25.26 27.96
C SER A 49 43.46 -24.65 28.56
N ALA A 50 43.14 -23.42 28.17
CA ALA A 50 41.83 -22.83 28.42
C ALA A 50 40.84 -23.54 27.47
N LEU A 51 40.42 -24.74 27.87
CA LEU A 51 39.21 -25.36 27.36
C LEU A 51 38.07 -24.39 27.65
N VAL A 52 37.47 -23.83 26.59
CA VAL A 52 36.17 -23.17 26.67
C VAL A 52 35.24 -24.12 27.43
N PRO A 53 34.58 -23.69 28.53
CA PRO A 53 33.66 -24.54 29.25
C PRO A 53 32.61 -25.07 28.29
N THR A 54 32.45 -26.39 28.23
CA THR A 54 31.48 -27.07 27.34
C THR A 54 30.06 -26.53 27.53
N SER A 55 29.72 -25.97 28.70
CA SER A 55 28.46 -25.28 28.95
C SER A 55 28.23 -24.05 28.06
N GLN A 56 29.27 -23.26 27.76
CA GLN A 56 29.14 -22.07 26.89
C GLN A 56 28.94 -22.43 25.41
N LEU A 57 29.47 -23.56 24.97
CA LEU A 57 29.22 -24.11 23.63
C LEU A 57 27.83 -24.75 23.55
N ILE A 58 27.39 -25.44 24.60
CA ILE A 58 26.05 -26.02 24.68
C ILE A 58 24.97 -24.91 24.64
N ASP A 59 25.16 -23.80 25.35
CA ASP A 59 24.26 -22.65 25.33
C ASP A 59 24.19 -21.94 23.96
N GLN A 60 25.24 -22.04 23.14
CA GLN A 60 25.27 -21.50 21.76
C GLN A 60 24.72 -22.48 20.71
N ILE A 61 24.79 -23.79 20.98
CA ILE A 61 24.36 -24.84 20.05
C ILE A 61 22.89 -25.19 20.23
N ASN A 62 22.36 -25.13 21.46
CA ASN A 62 20.95 -25.45 21.74
C ASN A 62 19.95 -24.59 20.93
N PRO A 63 20.12 -23.26 20.79
CA PRO A 63 19.21 -22.44 19.98
C PRO A 63 19.23 -22.81 18.50
N LEU A 64 20.38 -23.22 17.97
CA LEU A 64 20.54 -23.65 16.57
C LEU A 64 19.95 -25.05 16.35
N ARG A 65 20.07 -25.92 17.35
CA ARG A 65 19.46 -27.25 17.34
C ARG A 65 17.93 -27.17 17.44
N ASP A 66 17.40 -26.34 18.33
CA ASP A 66 15.96 -26.10 18.46
C ASP A 66 15.36 -25.45 17.20
N MET A 67 16.13 -24.58 16.53
CA MET A 67 15.78 -24.00 15.24
C MET A 67 15.79 -25.04 14.12
N ALA A 68 16.79 -25.92 14.07
CA ALA A 68 16.85 -27.01 13.09
C ALA A 68 15.75 -28.06 13.29
N ASP A 69 15.48 -28.47 14.54
CA ASP A 69 14.44 -29.43 14.89
C ASP A 69 13.02 -28.88 14.62
N ARG A 70 12.84 -27.54 14.60
CA ARG A 70 11.57 -26.88 14.26
C ARG A 70 11.39 -26.56 12.78
N VAL A 71 12.45 -26.16 12.08
CA VAL A 71 12.44 -26.15 10.60
C VAL A 71 12.13 -27.57 10.11
N GLY A 72 12.64 -28.60 10.81
CA GLY A 72 12.21 -29.99 10.64
C GLY A 72 10.69 -30.15 10.78
N ARG A 73 10.07 -29.70 11.88
CA ARG A 73 8.62 -29.79 12.10
C ARG A 73 7.76 -29.01 11.10
N GLU A 74 8.16 -27.81 10.70
CA GLU A 74 7.48 -27.03 9.65
C GLU A 74 7.52 -27.77 8.31
N VAL A 75 8.69 -28.32 7.97
CA VAL A 75 8.89 -29.16 6.78
C VAL A 75 8.12 -30.48 6.88
N ASP A 76 8.06 -31.10 8.06
CA ASP A 76 7.32 -32.33 8.30
C ASP A 76 5.81 -32.09 8.14
N HIS A 77 5.28 -31.01 8.73
CA HIS A 77 3.87 -30.65 8.55
C HIS A 77 3.55 -30.37 7.07
N PHE A 78 4.43 -29.65 6.38
CA PHE A 78 4.29 -29.41 4.94
C PHE A 78 4.31 -30.72 4.14
N ALA A 79 5.26 -31.60 4.43
CA ALA A 79 5.44 -32.88 3.75
C ALA A 79 4.27 -33.84 4.02
N GLU A 80 3.82 -33.98 5.26
CA GLU A 80 2.67 -34.82 5.61
C GLU A 80 1.40 -34.35 4.89
N THR A 81 1.15 -33.04 4.88
CA THR A 81 0.00 -32.43 4.21
C THR A 81 0.08 -32.63 2.70
N LEU A 82 1.27 -32.47 2.12
CA LEU A 82 1.51 -32.73 0.70
C LEU A 82 1.40 -34.22 0.33
N ASP A 83 1.83 -35.12 1.19
CA ASP A 83 1.71 -36.57 0.99
C ASP A 83 0.24 -37.02 1.05
N ARG A 84 -0.54 -36.47 1.99
CA ARG A 84 -2.00 -36.64 2.01
C ARG A 84 -2.64 -36.13 0.73
N PHE A 85 -2.22 -34.95 0.26
CA PHE A 85 -2.68 -34.37 -1.00
C PHE A 85 -2.35 -35.27 -2.19
N ASN A 86 -1.09 -35.70 -2.35
CA ASN A 86 -0.64 -36.56 -3.44
C ASN A 86 -1.41 -37.89 -3.45
N SER A 87 -1.70 -38.44 -2.27
CA SER A 87 -2.50 -39.68 -2.14
C SER A 87 -3.96 -39.52 -2.57
N ARG A 88 -4.48 -38.28 -2.53
CA ARG A 88 -5.86 -37.93 -2.92
C ARG A 88 -5.94 -37.31 -4.32
N LEU A 89 -4.79 -37.04 -4.96
CA LEU A 89 -4.68 -36.38 -6.27
C LEU A 89 -5.08 -37.33 -7.42
N HIS A 90 -6.36 -37.70 -7.47
CA HIS A 90 -6.88 -38.60 -8.50
C HIS A 90 -8.17 -38.07 -9.14
N GLY A 91 -8.17 -37.95 -10.47
CA GLY A 91 -9.38 -37.75 -11.27
C GLY A 91 -10.10 -36.40 -11.06
N GLN A 92 -11.43 -36.46 -10.98
CA GLN A 92 -12.33 -35.28 -10.94
C GLN A 92 -12.26 -34.49 -9.61
N ASP A 93 -11.67 -35.08 -8.56
CA ASP A 93 -11.57 -34.44 -7.23
C ASP A 93 -10.32 -33.59 -7.05
N ALA A 94 -9.37 -33.60 -8.00
CA ALA A 94 -8.10 -32.88 -7.90
C ALA A 94 -8.25 -31.39 -7.55
N TYR A 95 -9.28 -30.73 -8.09
CA TYR A 95 -9.59 -29.34 -7.76
C TYR A 95 -10.01 -29.16 -6.29
N ARG A 96 -10.88 -30.04 -5.78
CA ARG A 96 -11.35 -30.00 -4.38
C ARG A 96 -10.18 -30.28 -3.44
N THR A 97 -9.38 -31.30 -3.76
CA THR A 97 -8.17 -31.61 -2.99
C THR A 97 -7.18 -30.45 -2.99
N ALA A 98 -7.05 -29.69 -4.09
CA ALA A 98 -6.21 -28.49 -4.14
C ALA A 98 -6.77 -27.36 -3.26
N ILE A 99 -8.09 -27.15 -3.25
CA ILE A 99 -8.72 -26.19 -2.33
C ILE A 99 -8.49 -26.59 -0.86
N ASP A 100 -8.67 -27.87 -0.52
CA ASP A 100 -8.42 -28.38 0.83
C ASP A 100 -6.96 -28.17 1.25
N LEU A 101 -6.00 -28.44 0.36
CA LEU A 101 -4.58 -28.18 0.61
C LEU A 101 -4.32 -26.70 0.93
N THR A 102 -4.92 -25.79 0.15
CA THR A 102 -4.75 -24.34 0.38
C THR A 102 -5.34 -23.90 1.71
N LEU A 103 -6.46 -24.50 2.13
CA LEU A 103 -7.07 -24.24 3.43
C LEU A 103 -6.16 -24.71 4.57
N GLU A 104 -5.61 -25.93 4.49
CA GLU A 104 -4.69 -26.46 5.50
C GLU A 104 -3.46 -25.55 5.66
N TYR A 105 -2.84 -25.10 4.56
CA TYR A 105 -1.69 -24.19 4.65
C TYR A 105 -2.05 -22.78 5.11
N THR A 106 -3.23 -22.27 4.74
CA THR A 106 -3.72 -20.98 5.24
C THR A 106 -3.94 -21.03 6.75
N ASP A 107 -4.55 -22.10 7.27
CA ASP A 107 -4.79 -22.28 8.71
C ASP A 107 -3.48 -22.40 9.50
N PHE A 108 -2.52 -23.16 8.95
CA PHE A 108 -1.19 -23.29 9.54
C PHE A 108 -0.44 -21.95 9.58
N ALA A 109 -0.38 -21.23 8.45
CA ALA A 109 0.27 -19.92 8.39
C ALA A 109 -0.42 -18.90 9.32
N SER A 110 -1.76 -18.90 9.38
CA SER A 110 -2.54 -18.06 10.29
C SER A 110 -2.20 -18.35 11.76
N THR A 111 -2.11 -19.63 12.12
CA THR A 111 -1.69 -20.05 13.46
C THR A 111 -0.31 -19.50 13.81
N MET A 112 0.67 -19.63 12.90
CA MET A 112 2.02 -19.11 13.11
C MET A 112 2.05 -17.59 13.22
N VAL A 113 1.35 -16.87 12.34
CA VAL A 113 1.20 -15.42 12.39
C VAL A 113 0.61 -14.97 13.73
N ASN A 114 -0.45 -15.61 14.20
CA ASN A 114 -1.10 -15.25 15.46
C ASN A 114 -0.18 -15.42 16.66
N LYS A 115 0.61 -16.50 16.69
CA LYS A 115 1.56 -16.71 17.78
C LYS A 115 2.75 -15.74 17.71
N LEU A 116 3.29 -15.46 16.51
CA LEU A 116 4.39 -14.48 16.32
C LEU A 116 3.95 -13.03 16.58
N LYS A 117 2.71 -12.67 16.20
CA LYS A 117 2.12 -11.36 16.52
C LYS A 117 2.16 -11.10 18.03
N LYS A 118 1.74 -12.07 18.85
CA LYS A 118 1.79 -11.93 20.32
C LYS A 118 3.19 -11.63 20.86
N ARG A 119 4.25 -12.13 20.24
CA ARG A 119 5.64 -11.93 20.66
C ARG A 119 6.22 -10.59 20.21
N HIS A 120 5.91 -10.17 18.99
CA HIS A 120 6.53 -9.01 18.36
C HIS A 120 5.64 -7.76 18.29
N ASP A 121 4.43 -7.78 18.86
CA ASP A 121 3.48 -6.68 18.70
C ASP A 121 4.03 -5.32 19.14
N ALA A 122 4.71 -5.27 20.29
CA ALA A 122 5.31 -4.03 20.79
C ALA A 122 6.41 -3.48 19.85
N GLN A 123 7.25 -4.36 19.31
CA GLN A 123 8.30 -3.96 18.36
C GLN A 123 7.69 -3.48 17.04
N ARG A 124 6.68 -4.21 16.55
CA ARG A 124 5.90 -3.89 15.35
C ARG A 124 5.31 -2.48 15.48
N VAL A 125 4.56 -2.22 16.55
CA VAL A 125 3.94 -0.91 16.84
C VAL A 125 4.99 0.21 16.88
N ASN A 126 6.14 -0.02 17.51
CA ASN A 126 7.18 1.00 17.62
C ASN A 126 7.89 1.33 16.29
N GLU A 127 8.25 0.33 15.49
CA GLU A 127 8.86 0.57 14.17
C GLU A 127 7.91 1.36 13.27
N MET A 128 6.62 1.02 13.30
CA MET A 128 5.60 1.68 12.48
C MET A 128 5.34 3.12 12.90
N LYS A 129 5.28 3.42 14.20
CA LYS A 129 5.23 4.80 14.68
C LYS A 129 6.40 5.60 14.07
N ASN A 130 7.61 5.06 14.13
CA ASN A 130 8.77 5.73 13.54
C ASN A 130 8.67 5.95 12.02
N GLU A 131 8.14 4.99 11.26
CA GLU A 131 7.92 5.15 9.81
C GLU A 131 6.82 6.16 9.50
N PHE A 132 5.69 6.09 10.19
CA PHE A 132 4.52 6.88 9.89
C PHE A 132 4.77 8.37 10.12
N GLY A 133 5.37 8.75 11.25
CA GLY A 133 5.69 10.17 11.42
C GLY A 133 6.87 10.66 10.57
N LYS A 134 7.67 9.78 9.94
CA LYS A 134 8.56 10.19 8.82
C LYS A 134 7.72 10.53 7.58
N ARG A 135 6.70 9.73 7.25
CA ARG A 135 5.79 9.96 6.10
C ARG A 135 5.05 11.30 6.18
N ILE A 136 4.65 11.72 7.39
CA ILE A 136 3.96 13.01 7.58
C ILE A 136 4.90 14.21 7.36
N THR A 137 6.13 14.10 7.88
CA THR A 137 7.09 15.23 7.92
C THR A 137 7.91 15.37 6.65
N GLN A 138 7.94 14.34 5.79
CA GLN A 138 8.65 14.33 4.52
C GLN A 138 7.65 14.33 3.36
N SER A 139 7.94 15.06 2.28
CA SER A 139 7.26 14.85 1.00
C SER A 139 7.59 13.44 0.49
N PRO A 140 6.65 12.72 -0.16
CA PRO A 140 6.76 11.29 -0.55
C PRO A 140 7.85 11.00 -1.59
N ILE A 141 8.66 11.99 -1.96
CA ILE A 141 9.78 11.79 -2.87
C ILE A 141 10.99 11.31 -2.05
N ARG A 142 11.11 9.97 -2.01
CA ARG A 142 12.26 9.14 -1.57
C ARG A 142 12.27 8.74 -0.10
N SER A 143 11.58 7.66 0.22
CA SER A 143 11.97 6.77 1.32
C SER A 143 12.84 5.62 0.75
N SER A 144 14.14 5.66 1.02
CA SER A 144 14.91 4.42 1.14
C SER A 144 14.68 3.92 2.56
N SER A 145 13.96 2.82 2.71
CA SER A 145 13.71 2.13 3.99
C SER A 145 15.03 1.70 4.62
N LEU A 146 15.61 2.56 5.45
CA LEU A 146 16.55 2.14 6.47
C LEU A 146 15.73 1.95 7.75
N SER A 147 15.06 0.80 7.82
CA SER A 147 14.61 0.22 9.08
C SER A 147 15.86 0.04 9.95
N GLY A 148 15.83 0.59 11.17
CA GLY A 148 16.88 0.28 12.13
C GLY A 148 16.80 -1.22 12.40
N VAL A 149 17.89 -1.95 12.21
CA VAL A 149 17.93 -3.40 12.44
C VAL A 149 17.60 -3.65 13.91
N VAL A 150 16.35 -4.02 14.19
CA VAL A 150 15.95 -4.49 15.51
C VAL A 150 16.44 -5.93 15.61
N GLY A 151 17.38 -6.18 16.53
CA GLY A 151 17.94 -7.50 16.73
C GLY A 151 16.89 -8.54 17.15
N PRO A 152 17.16 -9.84 16.93
CA PRO A 152 16.26 -10.92 17.32
C PRO A 152 15.95 -10.88 18.82
N VAL A 153 14.72 -11.24 19.18
CA VAL A 153 14.27 -11.30 20.57
C VAL A 153 14.28 -12.73 21.04
N THR A 154 14.92 -12.98 22.19
CA THR A 154 14.87 -14.26 22.90
C THR A 154 13.64 -14.30 23.80
N HIS A 155 12.72 -15.22 23.55
CA HIS A 155 11.57 -15.51 24.41
C HIS A 155 11.80 -16.82 25.17
N ASN A 156 11.58 -16.80 26.49
CA ASN A 156 11.70 -17.98 27.37
C ASN A 156 10.38 -18.73 27.55
N ASP A 157 9.36 -18.42 26.74
CA ASP A 157 8.05 -19.05 26.83
C ASP A 157 8.14 -20.48 26.27
N GLY A 158 7.66 -21.47 27.04
CA GLY A 158 7.66 -22.90 26.71
C GLY A 158 6.72 -23.30 25.56
N ASP A 159 6.48 -22.42 24.60
CA ASP A 159 5.71 -22.72 23.39
C ASP A 159 6.61 -23.47 22.42
N GLU A 160 6.34 -24.77 22.30
CA GLU A 160 7.18 -25.74 21.61
C GLU A 160 7.22 -25.55 20.08
N ASP A 161 6.41 -24.66 19.50
CA ASP A 161 6.23 -24.54 18.05
C ASP A 161 6.92 -23.33 17.39
N ILE A 162 7.43 -22.34 18.14
CA ILE A 162 8.01 -21.12 17.55
C ILE A 162 9.42 -20.87 18.09
N PRO A 163 10.42 -20.56 17.24
CA PRO A 163 11.82 -20.36 17.65
C PRO A 163 11.96 -19.45 18.88
N ALA A 164 12.86 -19.82 19.81
CA ALA A 164 13.15 -19.00 20.98
C ALA A 164 13.72 -17.63 20.57
N GLN A 165 14.49 -17.59 19.47
CA GLN A 165 14.90 -16.35 18.80
C GLN A 165 14.05 -16.12 17.56
N THR A 166 13.20 -15.11 17.61
CA THR A 166 12.38 -14.68 16.46
C THR A 166 12.64 -13.20 16.18
N SER A 167 12.40 -12.79 14.94
CA SER A 167 12.51 -11.40 14.52
C SER A 167 11.19 -10.91 13.92
N LEU A 168 11.04 -9.58 13.84
CA LEU A 168 9.94 -8.96 13.11
C LEU A 168 9.90 -9.41 11.64
N ASP A 169 11.06 -9.67 11.03
CA ASP A 169 11.13 -10.13 9.64
C ASP A 169 10.57 -11.54 9.48
N THR A 170 10.73 -12.42 10.47
CA THR A 170 10.08 -13.74 10.49
C THR A 170 8.57 -13.60 10.52
N LEU A 171 8.03 -12.70 11.35
CA LEU A 171 6.59 -12.40 11.35
C LEU A 171 6.11 -11.90 9.98
N ARG A 172 6.84 -10.97 9.36
CA ARG A 172 6.50 -10.42 8.03
C ARG A 172 6.53 -11.49 6.94
N GLN A 173 7.47 -12.43 7.01
CA GLN A 173 7.54 -13.55 6.07
C GLN A 173 6.31 -14.45 6.16
N TRP A 174 5.93 -14.86 7.38
CA TRP A 174 4.72 -15.67 7.62
C TRP A 174 3.44 -14.95 7.21
N GLN A 175 3.36 -13.64 7.41
CA GLN A 175 2.24 -12.83 6.93
C GLN A 175 2.17 -12.83 5.40
N THR A 176 3.30 -12.60 4.74
CA THR A 176 3.37 -12.62 3.27
C THR A 176 3.01 -14.00 2.73
N GLU A 177 3.39 -15.07 3.42
CA GLU A 177 3.03 -16.45 3.04
C GLU A 177 1.54 -16.69 3.18
N LEU A 178 0.93 -16.31 4.31
CA LEU A 178 -0.52 -16.36 4.52
C LEU A 178 -1.26 -15.62 3.41
N ASP A 179 -0.87 -14.38 3.13
CA ASP A 179 -1.47 -13.57 2.07
C ASP A 179 -1.31 -14.22 0.70
N THR A 180 -0.20 -14.93 0.45
CA THR A 180 0.04 -15.65 -0.81
C THR A 180 -0.92 -16.84 -0.97
N TRP A 181 -1.17 -17.60 0.10
CA TRP A 181 -2.12 -18.70 0.08
C TRP A 181 -3.56 -18.22 -0.12
N GLU A 182 -3.94 -17.11 0.50
CA GLU A 182 -5.24 -16.46 0.26
C GLU A 182 -5.39 -16.04 -1.22
N LEU A 183 -4.39 -15.37 -1.79
CA LEU A 183 -4.40 -14.99 -3.20
C LEU A 183 -4.49 -16.22 -4.12
N PHE A 184 -3.70 -17.26 -3.82
CA PHE A 184 -3.69 -18.49 -4.61
C PHE A 184 -5.08 -19.14 -4.61
N ARG A 185 -5.74 -19.21 -3.45
CA ARG A 185 -7.11 -19.71 -3.33
C ARG A 185 -8.08 -18.89 -4.18
N ILE A 186 -8.02 -17.55 -4.10
CA ILE A 186 -8.87 -16.66 -4.92
C ILE A 186 -8.67 -16.95 -6.41
N MET A 187 -7.42 -17.06 -6.88
CA MET A 187 -7.12 -17.35 -8.29
C MET A 187 -7.57 -18.75 -8.72
N LEU A 188 -7.42 -19.75 -7.84
CA LEU A 188 -7.85 -21.13 -8.06
C LEU A 188 -9.37 -21.19 -8.29
N GLU A 189 -10.14 -20.52 -7.44
CA GLU A 189 -11.61 -20.46 -7.54
C GLU A 189 -12.08 -19.71 -8.80
N LEU A 190 -11.44 -18.59 -9.13
CA LEU A 190 -11.85 -17.77 -10.26
C LEU A 190 -11.52 -18.42 -11.61
N ARG A 191 -10.26 -18.82 -11.81
CA ARG A 191 -9.72 -19.21 -13.12
C ARG A 191 -9.80 -20.71 -13.39
N TYR A 192 -9.66 -21.53 -12.36
CA TYR A 192 -9.42 -22.97 -12.51
C TYR A 192 -10.57 -23.86 -12.03
N SER A 193 -11.66 -23.30 -11.50
CA SER A 193 -12.84 -24.09 -11.11
C SER A 193 -13.39 -24.91 -12.30
N PRO A 194 -13.51 -26.26 -12.15
CA PRO A 194 -13.90 -27.17 -13.23
C PRO A 194 -15.39 -27.06 -13.58
N GLU A 195 -16.21 -26.56 -12.65
CA GLU A 195 -17.66 -26.44 -12.78
C GLU A 195 -18.06 -25.14 -13.52
N LYS A 196 -17.42 -24.86 -14.66
CA LYS A 196 -17.67 -23.64 -15.45
C LYS A 196 -19.14 -23.52 -15.89
N GLN A 197 -19.75 -24.63 -16.29
CA GLN A 197 -21.15 -24.66 -16.70
C GLN A 197 -22.10 -24.39 -15.53
N ALA A 198 -21.82 -24.96 -14.34
CA ALA A 198 -22.64 -24.71 -13.16
C ALA A 198 -22.55 -23.26 -12.71
N ARG A 199 -21.34 -22.66 -12.70
CA ARG A 199 -21.15 -21.22 -12.43
C ARG A 199 -21.89 -20.34 -13.42
N GLN A 200 -21.89 -20.71 -14.70
CA GLN A 200 -22.62 -19.96 -15.72
C GLN A 200 -24.13 -20.06 -15.50
N GLN A 201 -24.66 -21.23 -15.13
CA GLN A 201 -26.07 -21.41 -14.78
C GLN A 201 -26.46 -20.64 -13.52
N GLU A 202 -25.61 -20.64 -12.50
CA GLU A 202 -25.80 -19.86 -11.27
C GLU A 202 -25.80 -18.36 -11.57
N LYS A 203 -24.87 -17.88 -12.39
CA LYS A 203 -24.84 -16.50 -12.89
C LYS A 203 -26.13 -16.14 -13.63
N GLU A 204 -26.60 -16.99 -14.53
CA GLU A 204 -27.84 -16.77 -15.30
C GLU A 204 -29.07 -16.75 -14.38
N ALA A 205 -29.15 -17.68 -13.43
CA ALA A 205 -30.21 -17.70 -12.42
C ALA A 205 -30.19 -16.43 -11.56
N ARG A 206 -29.01 -15.99 -11.12
CA ARG A 206 -28.87 -14.77 -10.31
C ARG A 206 -29.23 -13.52 -11.10
N LEU A 207 -28.84 -13.43 -12.37
CA LEU A 207 -29.25 -12.33 -13.26
C LEU A 207 -30.76 -12.34 -13.53
N ALA A 208 -31.39 -13.52 -13.60
CA ALA A 208 -32.83 -13.65 -13.74
C ALA A 208 -33.57 -13.18 -12.49
N ASP A 209 -33.07 -13.52 -11.29
CA ASP A 209 -33.61 -13.07 -10.00
C ASP A 209 -33.55 -11.54 -9.86
N LEU A 210 -32.46 -10.92 -10.33
CA LEU A 210 -32.32 -9.46 -10.33
C LEU A 210 -33.30 -8.78 -11.31
N GLY A 211 -33.83 -9.50 -12.31
CA GLY A 211 -34.81 -9.02 -13.29
C GLY A 211 -34.20 -8.16 -14.41
N THR A 212 -35.02 -7.34 -15.08
CA THR A 212 -34.55 -6.39 -16.11
C THR A 212 -34.06 -5.06 -15.50
N PRO A 213 -32.86 -4.58 -15.86
CA PRO A 213 -32.34 -3.32 -15.37
C PRO A 213 -33.21 -2.14 -15.82
N ASN A 214 -33.43 -1.18 -14.93
CA ASN A 214 -34.20 0.02 -15.20
C ASN A 214 -33.67 1.20 -14.36
N THR A 215 -34.26 2.38 -14.55
CA THR A 215 -33.83 3.63 -13.90
C THR A 215 -33.93 3.59 -12.37
N TYR A 216 -34.76 2.71 -11.80
CA TYR A 216 -34.95 2.54 -10.36
C TYR A 216 -34.14 1.39 -9.76
N THR A 217 -33.32 0.69 -10.55
CA THR A 217 -32.43 -0.36 -10.04
C THR A 217 -31.50 0.24 -8.96
N SER A 218 -31.43 -0.45 -7.82
CA SER A 218 -30.61 -0.04 -6.68
C SER A 218 -29.13 -0.05 -7.05
N ASP A 219 -28.32 0.72 -6.34
CA ASP A 219 -26.88 0.76 -6.60
C ASP A 219 -26.20 -0.58 -6.26
N SER A 220 -26.71 -1.30 -5.25
CA SER A 220 -26.28 -2.66 -4.91
C SER A 220 -26.53 -3.65 -6.05
N ASP A 221 -27.75 -3.65 -6.62
CA ASP A 221 -28.07 -4.53 -7.76
C ASP A 221 -27.25 -4.17 -9.00
N ILE A 222 -26.95 -2.89 -9.22
CA ILE A 222 -26.07 -2.45 -10.31
C ILE A 222 -24.67 -3.04 -10.14
N TRP A 223 -24.11 -2.98 -8.93
CA TRP A 223 -22.80 -3.54 -8.63
C TRP A 223 -22.78 -5.07 -8.79
N GLU A 224 -23.81 -5.75 -8.29
CA GLU A 224 -23.95 -7.20 -8.43
C GLU A 224 -24.01 -7.60 -9.91
N ARG A 225 -24.84 -6.93 -10.72
CA ARG A 225 -24.87 -7.18 -12.17
C ARG A 225 -23.55 -6.89 -12.85
N PHE A 226 -22.88 -5.79 -12.52
CA PHE A 226 -21.59 -5.43 -13.10
C PHE A 226 -20.53 -6.51 -12.85
N THR A 227 -20.45 -7.02 -11.62
CA THR A 227 -19.49 -8.07 -11.26
C THR A 227 -19.87 -9.44 -11.84
N LEU A 228 -21.16 -9.71 -12.05
CA LEU A 228 -21.61 -10.90 -12.78
C LEU A 228 -21.29 -10.80 -14.28
N ASP A 229 -21.56 -9.66 -14.92
CA ASP A 229 -21.39 -9.47 -16.36
C ASP A 229 -19.92 -9.38 -16.79
N ASN A 230 -19.04 -8.89 -15.91
CA ASN A 230 -17.63 -8.65 -16.22
C ASN A 230 -16.69 -9.46 -15.30
N ASP A 231 -16.26 -10.62 -15.77
CA ASP A 231 -15.35 -11.51 -15.02
C ASP A 231 -14.03 -10.83 -14.65
N SER A 232 -13.49 -9.99 -15.52
CA SER A 232 -12.24 -9.26 -15.25
C SER A 232 -12.42 -8.21 -14.14
N ALA A 233 -13.59 -7.56 -14.07
CA ALA A 233 -13.90 -6.64 -12.99
C ALA A 233 -14.08 -7.37 -11.66
N ARG A 234 -14.74 -8.54 -11.69
CA ARG A 234 -14.89 -9.41 -10.51
C ARG A 234 -13.55 -9.88 -9.97
N GLU A 235 -12.65 -10.31 -10.84
CA GLU A 235 -11.28 -10.69 -10.45
C GLU A 235 -10.54 -9.49 -9.84
N ARG A 236 -10.57 -8.32 -10.50
CA ARG A 236 -9.94 -7.10 -9.95
C ARG A 236 -10.50 -6.71 -8.59
N HIS A 237 -11.81 -6.82 -8.40
CA HIS A 237 -12.46 -6.54 -7.11
C HIS A 237 -11.93 -7.47 -6.00
N LEU A 238 -11.78 -8.76 -6.29
CA LEU A 238 -11.26 -9.74 -5.33
C LEU A 238 -9.77 -9.54 -5.04
N VAL A 239 -8.97 -9.19 -6.06
CA VAL A 239 -7.56 -8.81 -5.86
C VAL A 239 -7.45 -7.55 -5.00
N LEU A 240 -8.31 -6.56 -5.19
CA LEU A 240 -8.35 -5.38 -4.32
C LEU A 240 -8.72 -5.72 -2.88
N LYS A 241 -9.70 -6.59 -2.66
CA LYS A 241 -10.04 -7.08 -1.32
C LYS A 241 -8.88 -7.82 -0.67
N TRP A 242 -8.18 -8.65 -1.43
CA TRP A 242 -6.97 -9.33 -0.97
C TRP A 242 -5.87 -8.32 -0.58
N LEU A 243 -5.58 -7.32 -1.43
CA LEU A 243 -4.60 -6.27 -1.12
C LEU A 243 -4.98 -5.47 0.13
N GLN A 244 -6.28 -5.19 0.31
CA GLN A 244 -6.82 -4.56 1.52
C GLN A 244 -6.65 -5.46 2.76
N GLY A 245 -6.83 -6.78 2.62
CA GLY A 245 -6.54 -7.75 3.68
C GLY A 245 -5.06 -7.80 4.06
N ALA A 246 -4.19 -8.00 3.06
CA ALA A 246 -2.74 -8.01 3.23
C ALA A 246 -2.22 -6.70 3.85
N ALA A 247 -2.85 -5.57 3.49
CA ALA A 247 -2.59 -4.26 4.08
C ALA A 247 -2.83 -4.21 5.61
N ASN A 248 -3.86 -4.90 6.10
CA ASN A 248 -4.16 -5.02 7.54
C ASN A 248 -3.17 -5.94 8.27
N HIS A 249 -2.54 -6.89 7.55
CA HIS A 249 -1.54 -7.78 8.12
C HIS A 249 -0.15 -7.12 8.18
N GLY A 250 0.25 -6.46 7.09
CA GLY A 250 1.61 -5.96 6.89
C GLY A 250 1.96 -4.66 7.64
N GLU A 251 1.00 -3.78 7.91
CA GLU A 251 1.26 -2.48 8.54
C GLU A 251 0.09 -2.04 9.44
N SER A 252 0.37 -1.82 10.71
CA SER A 252 -0.31 -1.05 11.77
C SER A 252 -1.79 -1.24 12.10
N ASP A 253 -2.13 -0.87 13.33
CA ASP A 253 -3.50 -0.50 13.72
C ASP A 253 -3.66 1.01 13.45
N ILE A 254 -4.81 1.44 12.93
CA ILE A 254 -5.04 2.84 12.52
C ILE A 254 -5.06 3.77 13.74
N GLU A 255 -5.42 3.20 14.87
CA GLU A 255 -5.49 3.76 16.20
C GLU A 255 -4.07 4.09 16.70
N ALA A 256 -3.12 3.18 16.51
CA ALA A 256 -1.71 3.40 16.86
C ALA A 256 -1.06 4.52 16.03
N ILE A 257 -1.50 4.67 14.78
CA ILE A 257 -1.14 5.80 13.92
C ILE A 257 -1.69 7.10 14.53
N ALA A 258 -2.98 7.16 14.83
CA ALA A 258 -3.63 8.36 15.34
C ALA A 258 -3.00 8.87 16.65
N GLU A 259 -2.68 7.96 17.58
CA GLU A 259 -1.97 8.29 18.83
C GLU A 259 -0.61 8.95 18.59
N GLU A 260 0.13 8.49 17.59
CA GLU A 260 1.45 9.00 17.33
C GLU A 260 1.40 10.41 16.70
N LEU A 261 0.43 10.64 15.83
CA LEU A 261 0.17 11.95 15.24
C LEU A 261 -0.23 12.95 16.30
N GLU A 262 -1.07 12.52 17.24
CA GLU A 262 -1.40 13.31 18.42
C GLU A 262 -0.14 13.72 19.20
N LYS A 263 0.74 12.76 19.50
CA LYS A 263 2.00 13.01 20.21
C LYS A 263 2.90 13.99 19.45
N LYS A 264 3.02 13.84 18.14
CA LYS A 264 3.87 14.69 17.29
C LYS A 264 3.28 16.08 17.04
N SER A 265 1.95 16.23 17.13
CA SER A 265 1.31 17.54 17.03
C SER A 265 1.77 18.50 18.14
N GLY A 266 2.13 17.97 19.31
CA GLY A 266 2.52 18.78 20.48
C GLY A 266 1.38 19.61 21.08
N ARG A 267 0.12 19.39 20.65
CA ARG A 267 -1.05 20.23 21.01
C ARG A 267 -1.81 19.74 22.25
N GLY A 268 -1.39 18.62 22.84
CA GLY A 268 -2.07 17.95 23.94
C GLY A 268 -3.17 17.00 23.47
N THR A 269 -3.54 16.07 24.33
CA THR A 269 -4.50 14.99 24.03
C THR A 269 -5.88 15.56 23.67
N GLY A 270 -6.46 15.09 22.57
CA GLY A 270 -7.79 15.43 22.10
C GLY A 270 -7.91 16.78 21.39
N ILE A 271 -6.81 17.49 21.13
CA ILE A 271 -6.85 18.88 20.63
C ILE A 271 -6.48 18.98 19.15
N TRP A 272 -5.69 18.04 18.63
CA TRP A 272 -5.13 18.10 17.27
C TRP A 272 -6.17 17.97 16.16
N PHE A 273 -7.36 17.45 16.45
CA PHE A 273 -8.47 17.27 15.50
C PHE A 273 -9.60 18.30 15.65
N ASN A 274 -9.51 19.28 16.55
CA ASN A 274 -10.54 20.31 16.77
C ASN A 274 -10.53 21.45 15.73
N GLY A 275 -10.34 21.12 14.46
CA GLY A 275 -10.24 22.07 13.36
C GLY A 275 -9.02 23.00 13.45
N TRP A 276 -9.04 24.10 12.69
CA TRP A 276 -7.88 24.97 12.51
C TRP A 276 -7.75 26.03 13.62
N MET A 277 -7.44 25.57 14.84
CA MET A 277 -7.43 26.42 16.04
C MET A 277 -6.37 27.52 15.99
N GLU A 278 -5.14 27.24 15.55
CA GLU A 278 -4.07 28.26 15.47
C GLU A 278 -4.41 29.29 14.39
N THR A 279 -4.85 28.81 13.23
CA THR A 279 -5.29 29.63 12.10
C THR A 279 -6.43 30.54 12.53
N ARG A 280 -7.41 30.01 13.26
CA ARG A 280 -8.52 30.80 13.81
C ARG A 280 -8.03 31.87 14.77
N GLU A 281 -7.17 31.54 15.73
CA GLU A 281 -6.67 32.53 16.70
C GLU A 281 -5.82 33.60 16.02
N ARG A 282 -5.06 33.24 14.98
CA ARG A 282 -4.31 34.20 14.16
C ARG A 282 -5.22 35.15 13.38
N ILE A 283 -6.28 34.64 12.75
CA ILE A 283 -7.31 35.45 12.08
C ILE A 283 -7.99 36.38 13.09
N LYS A 284 -8.44 35.85 14.23
CA LYS A 284 -9.10 36.63 15.29
C LYS A 284 -8.19 37.72 15.85
N GLY A 285 -6.94 37.40 16.15
CA GLY A 285 -5.95 38.36 16.64
C GLY A 285 -5.74 39.50 15.65
N THR A 286 -5.62 39.19 14.36
CA THR A 286 -5.48 40.21 13.31
C THR A 286 -6.74 41.08 13.18
N LYS A 287 -7.93 40.49 13.26
CA LYS A 287 -9.21 41.23 13.27
C LYS A 287 -9.30 42.19 14.47
N ARG A 288 -8.91 41.75 15.67
CA ARG A 288 -8.89 42.59 16.89
C ARG A 288 -7.93 43.77 16.77
N MET A 289 -6.81 43.63 16.07
CA MET A 289 -5.83 44.71 15.90
C MET A 289 -6.27 45.78 14.89
N ARG A 290 -7.29 45.53 14.06
CA ARG A 290 -7.76 46.44 12.98
C ARG A 290 -9.06 47.18 13.30
N VAL A 291 -9.28 47.56 14.57
CA VAL A 291 -10.53 48.18 15.11
C VAL A 291 -11.09 49.37 14.28
N PHE A 292 -10.31 50.00 13.40
CA PHE A 292 -10.72 51.15 12.59
C PHE A 292 -10.70 50.95 11.06
N SER A 293 -10.58 49.71 10.56
CA SER A 293 -10.58 49.48 9.11
C SER A 293 -11.97 49.13 8.57
N THR A 294 -12.46 49.92 7.61
CA THR A 294 -13.70 49.68 6.85
C THR A 294 -13.54 48.64 5.73
N ALA A 295 -12.38 47.97 5.65
CA ALA A 295 -12.11 46.97 4.62
C ALA A 295 -12.95 45.70 4.81
N SER A 296 -13.44 45.13 3.71
CA SER A 296 -14.19 43.87 3.71
C SER A 296 -13.35 42.71 4.29
N SER A 297 -14.04 41.70 4.86
CA SER A 297 -13.38 40.51 5.46
C SER A 297 -12.45 39.77 4.48
N ASP A 298 -12.69 39.89 3.17
CA ASP A 298 -11.85 39.28 2.12
C ASP A 298 -10.52 40.02 1.87
N MET A 299 -10.39 41.28 2.31
CA MET A 299 -9.16 42.07 2.21
C MET A 299 -8.23 41.92 3.44
N LEU A 300 -8.50 40.96 4.32
CA LEU A 300 -7.61 40.66 5.42
C LEU A 300 -6.36 39.93 4.90
N ASP A 301 -5.28 40.69 4.67
CA ASP A 301 -3.92 40.18 4.48
C ASP A 301 -3.36 39.68 5.82
N VAL A 302 -3.93 38.59 6.32
CA VAL A 302 -3.40 37.85 7.48
C VAL A 302 -2.23 37.02 6.98
N LYS A 303 -1.13 37.04 7.71
CA LYS A 303 0.09 36.29 7.35
C LYS A 303 0.41 35.24 8.40
N ARG A 304 0.90 34.09 7.95
CA ARG A 304 1.35 33.00 8.81
C ARG A 304 2.40 33.49 9.82
N THR A 305 2.46 32.90 11.00
CA THR A 305 3.27 33.41 12.12
C THR A 305 4.79 33.36 11.85
N HIS A 306 5.25 32.41 11.02
CA HIS A 306 6.67 32.20 10.71
C HIS A 306 7.00 32.19 9.21
N SER A 307 6.04 32.58 8.36
CA SER A 307 6.27 32.82 6.94
C SER A 307 5.42 34.01 6.50
N ASN A 308 5.86 34.73 5.48
CA ASN A 308 5.11 35.87 4.95
C ASN A 308 3.98 35.42 4.00
N GLU A 309 3.58 34.15 4.07
CA GLU A 309 2.55 33.54 3.22
C GLU A 309 1.15 34.00 3.66
N PRO A 310 0.25 34.25 2.69
CA PRO A 310 -1.10 34.69 2.99
C PRO A 310 -1.89 33.56 3.63
N LEU A 311 -2.45 33.83 4.81
CA LEU A 311 -3.26 32.92 5.59
C LEU A 311 -4.73 33.01 5.15
N VAL A 312 -5.45 31.89 5.21
CA VAL A 312 -6.90 31.83 4.93
C VAL A 312 -7.68 32.86 5.77
N SER A 313 -8.77 33.38 5.20
CA SER A 313 -9.66 34.34 5.86
C SER A 313 -10.91 33.69 6.47
N SER A 314 -11.24 32.46 6.03
CA SER A 314 -12.37 31.64 6.46
C SER A 314 -11.90 30.25 6.89
N LEU A 315 -12.76 29.51 7.60
CA LEU A 315 -12.41 28.25 8.28
C LEU A 315 -13.22 27.04 7.77
N ASP A 316 -13.85 27.21 6.62
CA ASP A 316 -14.49 26.13 5.89
C ASP A 316 -13.42 25.27 5.15
N PRO A 317 -13.65 23.96 4.96
CA PRO A 317 -12.62 23.03 4.49
C PRO A 317 -12.01 23.38 3.13
N ASP A 318 -12.75 24.00 2.23
CA ASP A 318 -12.29 24.40 0.91
C ASP A 318 -11.62 25.79 0.90
N ALA A 319 -11.48 26.47 2.06
CA ALA A 319 -10.86 27.79 2.12
C ALA A 319 -9.41 27.83 1.60
N PRO A 320 -8.51 26.87 1.92
CA PRO A 320 -7.16 26.86 1.38
C PRO A 320 -7.16 26.83 -0.16
N THR A 321 -7.97 25.94 -0.73
CA THR A 321 -8.06 25.72 -2.17
C THR A 321 -8.75 26.89 -2.88
N ARG A 322 -9.89 27.37 -2.36
CA ARG A 322 -10.65 28.48 -2.94
C ARG A 322 -9.88 29.80 -2.89
N GLN A 323 -9.14 30.03 -1.81
CA GLN A 323 -8.42 31.30 -1.61
C GLN A 323 -6.99 31.27 -2.13
N TYR A 324 -6.45 30.08 -2.45
CA TYR A 324 -5.02 29.87 -2.72
C TYR A 324 -4.15 30.39 -1.58
N ARG A 325 -4.53 30.04 -0.35
CA ARG A 325 -3.90 30.51 0.89
C ARG A 325 -3.61 29.34 1.82
N VAL A 326 -2.71 29.58 2.76
CA VAL A 326 -2.21 28.52 3.65
C VAL A 326 -2.87 28.56 5.03
N LEU A 327 -2.76 27.44 5.76
CA LEU A 327 -3.11 27.34 7.19
C LEU A 327 -1.89 27.68 8.06
N GLU A 328 -2.04 27.76 9.38
CA GLU A 328 -0.88 27.74 10.28
C GLU A 328 -0.20 26.36 10.25
N LYS A 329 1.11 26.29 10.46
CA LYS A 329 1.89 25.03 10.29
C LYS A 329 1.35 23.87 11.12
N ALA A 330 0.92 24.14 12.35
CA ALA A 330 0.36 23.12 13.23
C ALA A 330 -0.99 22.58 12.72
N ASP A 331 -1.82 23.45 12.12
CA ASP A 331 -3.09 23.03 11.53
C ASP A 331 -2.85 22.29 10.20
N GLU A 332 -1.91 22.73 9.38
CA GLU A 332 -1.50 22.04 8.14
C GLU A 332 -0.96 20.63 8.43
N TYR A 333 -0.16 20.47 9.48
CA TYR A 333 0.29 19.15 9.95
C TYR A 333 -0.88 18.26 10.37
N SER A 334 -1.82 18.79 11.17
CA SER A 334 -3.03 18.08 11.57
C SER A 334 -3.88 17.67 10.36
N GLU A 335 -4.04 18.54 9.36
CA GLU A 335 -4.82 18.25 8.15
C GLU A 335 -4.19 17.11 7.35
N ARG A 336 -2.87 17.16 7.12
CA ARG A 336 -2.14 16.07 6.44
C ARG A 336 -2.25 14.76 7.21
N ALA A 337 -2.16 14.80 8.54
CA ALA A 337 -2.35 13.64 9.41
C ALA A 337 -3.73 13.01 9.24
N LEU A 338 -4.79 13.81 9.30
CA LEU A 338 -6.18 13.34 9.14
C LEU A 338 -6.41 12.72 7.76
N TRP A 339 -5.90 13.34 6.70
CA TRP A 339 -6.01 12.80 5.33
C TRP A 339 -5.18 11.54 5.11
N MET A 340 -3.98 11.46 5.70
CA MET A 340 -3.17 10.25 5.67
C MET A 340 -3.91 9.09 6.35
N THR A 341 -4.57 9.32 7.49
CA THR A 341 -5.39 8.31 8.15
C THR A 341 -6.58 7.89 7.29
N CYS A 342 -7.26 8.83 6.61
CA CYS A 342 -8.33 8.49 5.67
C CYS A 342 -7.83 7.63 4.50
N TRP A 343 -6.67 7.96 3.93
CA TRP A 343 -6.01 7.15 2.90
C TRP A 343 -5.75 5.73 3.40
N GLU A 344 -5.17 5.57 4.59
CA GLU A 344 -4.88 4.26 5.18
C GLU A 344 -6.17 3.46 5.42
N MET A 345 -7.24 4.07 5.94
CA MET A 345 -8.54 3.41 6.11
C MET A 345 -9.07 2.85 4.79
N LEU A 346 -9.00 3.61 3.69
CA LEU A 346 -9.46 3.16 2.37
C LEU A 346 -8.55 2.08 1.78
N ARG A 347 -7.22 2.27 1.86
CA ARG A 347 -6.22 1.31 1.35
C ARG A 347 -6.31 -0.04 2.04
N ARG A 348 -6.75 -0.06 3.30
CA ARG A 348 -6.93 -1.27 4.14
C ARG A 348 -8.33 -1.84 4.11
N GLY A 349 -9.24 -1.19 3.41
CA GLY A 349 -10.63 -1.62 3.30
C GLY A 349 -11.38 -1.63 4.63
N ARG A 350 -11.15 -0.62 5.49
CA ARG A 350 -11.99 -0.44 6.68
C ARG A 350 -13.44 -0.23 6.27
N SER A 351 -14.35 -0.75 7.10
CA SER A 351 -15.78 -0.59 6.85
C SER A 351 -16.15 0.89 6.82
N TRP A 352 -17.17 1.24 6.04
CA TRP A 352 -17.64 2.62 5.99
C TRP A 352 -18.16 3.12 7.34
N ASN A 353 -18.72 2.22 8.14
CA ASN A 353 -19.16 2.52 9.50
C ASN A 353 -17.96 2.93 10.38
N ASP A 354 -16.84 2.19 10.31
CA ASP A 354 -15.61 2.53 11.04
C ASP A 354 -15.09 3.91 10.60
N ILE A 355 -15.08 4.20 9.30
CA ILE A 355 -14.63 5.49 8.76
C ILE A 355 -15.52 6.63 9.29
N CYS A 356 -16.84 6.44 9.27
CA CYS A 356 -17.81 7.41 9.80
C CYS A 356 -17.61 7.64 11.30
N GLN A 357 -17.47 6.55 12.07
CA GLN A 357 -17.25 6.61 13.50
C GLN A 357 -15.95 7.34 13.80
N TRP A 358 -14.84 6.97 13.17
CA TRP A 358 -13.55 7.62 13.35
C TRP A 358 -13.62 9.11 13.01
N CYS A 359 -14.21 9.48 11.87
CA CYS A 359 -14.39 10.89 11.51
C CYS A 359 -15.24 11.64 12.54
N SER A 360 -16.29 11.01 13.09
CA SER A 360 -17.16 11.61 14.10
C SER A 360 -16.44 11.82 15.43
N GLU A 361 -15.70 10.82 15.91
CA GLU A 361 -14.91 10.89 17.14
C GLU A 361 -13.86 12.02 17.10
N HIS A 362 -13.38 12.33 15.90
CA HIS A 362 -12.39 13.39 15.65
C HIS A 362 -13.03 14.74 15.26
N ASN A 363 -14.35 14.93 15.37
CA ASN A 363 -15.06 16.16 14.95
C ASN A 363 -14.86 16.54 13.46
N GLN A 364 -14.64 15.55 12.61
CA GLN A 364 -14.40 15.69 11.17
C GLN A 364 -15.45 14.94 10.32
N SER A 365 -16.69 14.83 10.79
CA SER A 365 -17.78 14.11 10.10
C SER A 365 -17.99 14.56 8.65
N TRP A 366 -17.66 15.81 8.31
CA TRP A 366 -17.72 16.31 6.94
C TRP A 366 -16.81 15.54 5.98
N ARG A 367 -15.67 15.00 6.46
CA ARG A 367 -14.77 14.17 5.64
C ARG A 367 -15.47 12.90 5.22
N ALA A 368 -16.12 12.20 6.15
CA ALA A 368 -16.94 11.03 5.83
C ALA A 368 -18.04 11.39 4.82
N VAL A 369 -18.77 12.50 5.03
CA VAL A 369 -19.79 12.93 4.06
C VAL A 369 -19.19 13.21 2.68
N SER A 370 -17.99 13.79 2.60
CA SER A 370 -17.32 14.06 1.32
C SER A 370 -16.80 12.81 0.61
N MET A 371 -16.42 11.78 1.39
CA MET A 371 -15.83 10.53 0.91
C MET A 371 -16.87 9.47 0.50
N ALA A 372 -18.17 9.73 0.65
CA ALA A 372 -19.20 8.82 0.18
C ALA A 372 -20.33 9.52 -0.58
N VAL A 373 -20.93 8.73 -1.47
CA VAL A 373 -22.27 8.98 -1.98
C VAL A 373 -23.24 8.33 -1.01
N SER A 374 -24.06 9.12 -0.33
CA SER A 374 -25.08 8.58 0.56
C SER A 374 -26.03 7.63 -0.18
N ALA A 375 -26.19 6.42 0.38
CA ALA A 375 -27.40 5.56 0.45
C ALA A 375 -27.22 4.10 -0.04
N ASP A 376 -26.83 3.19 0.86
CA ASP A 376 -27.68 2.12 1.42
C ASP A 376 -26.91 1.47 2.59
N SER A 377 -27.60 1.05 3.64
CA SER A 377 -27.00 0.72 4.95
C SER A 377 -26.20 -0.59 5.00
N ASP A 378 -26.10 -1.33 3.90
CA ASP A 378 -25.72 -2.75 3.91
C ASP A 378 -24.54 -3.12 3.00
N VAL A 379 -23.90 -2.13 2.37
CA VAL A 379 -22.77 -2.41 1.47
C VAL A 379 -21.46 -2.08 2.20
N ASP A 380 -20.60 -3.09 2.31
CA ASP A 380 -19.24 -3.00 2.86
C ASP A 380 -18.38 -2.11 1.94
N MET A 381 -18.55 -0.80 2.10
CA MET A 381 -18.06 0.27 1.22
C MET A 381 -16.59 0.55 1.49
N ALA A 382 -15.74 -0.42 1.14
CA ALA A 382 -14.29 -0.28 1.07
C ALA A 382 -13.78 0.02 -0.35
N LEU A 383 -14.66 0.07 -1.36
CA LEU A 383 -14.30 0.41 -2.73
C LEU A 383 -15.27 1.46 -3.31
N PRO A 384 -14.83 2.30 -4.26
CA PRO A 384 -15.66 3.30 -4.95
C PRO A 384 -16.74 2.72 -5.89
N GLY A 385 -17.12 1.46 -5.68
CA GLY A 385 -17.96 0.67 -6.57
C GLY A 385 -19.38 0.38 -6.06
N GLY A 386 -19.63 0.44 -4.75
CA GLY A 386 -20.95 0.08 -4.21
C GLY A 386 -22.05 1.12 -4.44
N SER A 387 -21.68 2.39 -4.68
CA SER A 387 -22.61 3.40 -5.18
C SER A 387 -22.39 3.61 -6.68
N ALA A 388 -23.48 3.66 -7.44
CA ALA A 388 -23.43 3.97 -8.85
C ALA A 388 -23.11 5.45 -9.12
N GLY A 389 -22.99 6.30 -8.09
CA GLY A 389 -22.80 7.77 -8.10
C GLY A 389 -21.71 8.37 -9.01
N SER A 390 -21.94 8.29 -10.32
CA SER A 390 -21.01 8.73 -11.38
C SER A 390 -20.71 10.23 -11.32
N LEU A 391 -21.72 11.07 -11.05
CA LEU A 391 -21.48 12.51 -10.89
C LEU A 391 -20.54 12.80 -9.72
N TRP A 392 -20.71 12.12 -8.59
CA TRP A 392 -19.85 12.32 -7.42
C TRP A 392 -18.41 11.89 -7.70
N ARG A 393 -18.19 10.72 -8.32
CA ARG A 393 -16.83 10.31 -8.74
C ARG A 393 -16.18 11.33 -9.66
N ARG A 394 -16.95 11.92 -10.58
CA ARG A 394 -16.50 13.00 -11.47
C ARG A 394 -16.14 14.27 -10.70
N MET A 395 -16.86 14.61 -9.64
CA MET A 395 -16.50 15.72 -8.76
C MET A 395 -15.23 15.43 -7.96
N CYS A 396 -15.07 14.21 -7.44
CA CYS A 396 -13.83 13.78 -6.78
C CYS A 396 -12.64 13.89 -7.75
N TYR A 397 -12.79 13.44 -9.00
CA TYR A 397 -11.75 13.62 -10.03
C TYR A 397 -11.45 15.09 -10.30
N ALA A 398 -12.48 15.91 -10.50
CA ALA A 398 -12.31 17.34 -10.76
C ALA A 398 -11.56 18.04 -9.61
N LEU A 399 -11.76 17.58 -8.37
CA LEU A 399 -11.05 18.06 -7.19
C LEU A 399 -9.57 17.66 -7.21
N THR A 400 -9.21 16.43 -7.61
CA THR A 400 -7.80 16.02 -7.72
C THR A 400 -7.01 16.77 -8.80
N GLN A 401 -7.69 17.36 -9.78
CA GLN A 401 -7.07 18.19 -10.81
C GLN A 401 -6.74 19.62 -10.34
N GLN A 402 -7.23 20.03 -9.17
CA GLN A 402 -6.93 21.35 -8.62
C GLN A 402 -5.52 21.40 -8.03
N THR A 403 -4.87 22.57 -8.15
CA THR A 403 -3.55 22.80 -7.55
C THR A 403 -3.69 23.17 -6.08
N GLY A 404 -2.79 22.66 -5.23
CA GLY A 404 -2.72 23.07 -3.83
C GLY A 404 -3.44 22.15 -2.84
N LEU A 405 -3.99 21.03 -3.30
CA LEU A 405 -4.44 19.96 -2.42
C LEU A 405 -3.25 19.23 -1.79
N ASP A 406 -3.44 18.75 -0.56
CA ASP A 406 -2.51 17.81 0.05
C ASP A 406 -2.48 16.50 -0.76
N GLU A 407 -1.31 15.84 -0.80
CA GLU A 407 -1.12 14.62 -1.59
C GLU A 407 -2.01 13.47 -1.10
N TYR A 408 -2.25 13.36 0.21
CA TYR A 408 -3.13 12.33 0.76
C TYR A 408 -4.60 12.65 0.55
N GLU A 409 -4.98 13.93 0.62
CA GLU A 409 -6.33 14.37 0.22
C GLU A 409 -6.59 14.05 -1.25
N ALA A 410 -5.66 14.41 -2.13
CA ALA A 410 -5.73 14.08 -3.56
C ALA A 410 -5.75 12.57 -3.79
N ALA A 411 -4.99 11.79 -3.02
CA ALA A 411 -4.99 10.34 -3.12
C ALA A 411 -6.31 9.72 -2.67
N VAL A 412 -6.91 10.20 -1.57
CA VAL A 412 -8.24 9.77 -1.11
C VAL A 412 -9.28 10.00 -2.21
N TYR A 413 -9.40 11.22 -2.71
CA TYR A 413 -10.33 11.50 -3.82
C TYR A 413 -9.94 10.79 -5.12
N GLY A 414 -8.66 10.46 -5.29
CA GLY A 414 -8.16 9.68 -6.41
C GLY A 414 -8.60 8.21 -6.35
N VAL A 415 -8.53 7.57 -5.18
CA VAL A 415 -9.13 6.24 -4.95
C VAL A 415 -10.59 6.28 -5.32
N LEU A 416 -11.33 7.28 -4.81
CA LEU A 416 -12.78 7.38 -5.00
C LEU A 416 -13.19 7.63 -6.45
N SER A 417 -12.35 8.30 -7.23
CA SER A 417 -12.64 8.64 -8.64
C SER A 417 -11.95 7.74 -9.66
N GLY A 418 -11.05 6.85 -9.24
CA GLY A 418 -10.19 6.08 -10.13
C GLY A 418 -9.04 6.88 -10.74
N ASP A 419 -8.65 8.02 -10.16
CA ASP A 419 -7.51 8.83 -10.61
C ASP A 419 -6.17 8.20 -10.19
N LEU A 420 -5.58 7.47 -11.12
CA LEU A 420 -4.33 6.77 -10.89
C LEU A 420 -3.17 7.69 -10.52
N GLU A 421 -3.06 8.87 -11.13
CA GLU A 421 -1.88 9.73 -10.96
C GLU A 421 -1.84 10.39 -9.58
N SER A 422 -3.01 10.69 -9.00
CA SER A 422 -3.06 11.24 -7.64
C SER A 422 -2.73 10.18 -6.59
N VAL A 423 -3.22 8.95 -6.76
CA VAL A 423 -2.94 7.83 -5.85
C VAL A 423 -1.46 7.43 -5.88
N LYS A 424 -0.85 7.36 -7.07
CA LYS A 424 0.57 6.98 -7.22
C LYS A 424 1.55 7.85 -6.43
N ARG A 425 1.17 9.10 -6.11
CA ARG A 425 2.03 10.03 -5.35
C ARG A 425 2.26 9.58 -3.92
N VAL A 426 1.36 8.77 -3.36
CA VAL A 426 1.45 8.29 -1.97
C VAL A 426 1.74 6.80 -1.86
N CYS A 427 1.80 6.07 -2.98
CA CYS A 427 2.17 4.64 -3.02
C CYS A 427 3.62 4.41 -2.56
N GLN A 428 3.82 3.43 -1.67
CA GLN A 428 5.14 3.16 -1.07
C GLN A 428 5.64 1.75 -1.34
N SER A 429 4.72 0.79 -1.45
CA SER A 429 5.01 -0.61 -1.68
C SER A 429 4.55 -1.07 -3.07
N TRP A 430 5.09 -2.19 -3.52
CA TRP A 430 4.62 -2.90 -4.71
C TRP A 430 3.11 -3.18 -4.64
N ASP A 431 2.58 -3.54 -3.46
CA ASP A 431 1.16 -3.76 -3.22
C ASP A 431 0.32 -2.49 -3.45
N ASP A 432 0.81 -1.33 -2.98
CA ASP A 432 0.09 -0.05 -3.15
C ASP A 432 -0.02 0.34 -4.62
N TYR A 433 1.02 0.07 -5.42
CA TYR A 433 0.96 0.33 -6.86
C TYR A 433 -0.06 -0.58 -7.55
N ILE A 434 -0.11 -1.87 -7.21
CA ILE A 434 -1.14 -2.76 -7.76
C ILE A 434 -2.52 -2.29 -7.34
N PHE A 435 -2.71 -1.94 -6.06
CA PHE A 435 -3.97 -1.40 -5.55
C PHE A 435 -4.42 -0.17 -6.36
N ALA A 436 -3.53 0.80 -6.57
CA ALA A 436 -3.83 2.02 -7.32
C ALA A 436 -4.27 1.72 -8.77
N HIS A 437 -3.53 0.84 -9.46
CA HIS A 437 -3.82 0.47 -10.83
C HIS A 437 -5.11 -0.36 -10.97
N TYR A 438 -5.32 -1.34 -10.09
CA TYR A 438 -6.52 -2.18 -10.10
C TYR A 438 -7.77 -1.38 -9.72
N ASN A 439 -7.67 -0.47 -8.76
CA ASN A 439 -8.75 0.44 -8.40
C ASN A 439 -9.14 1.32 -9.61
N SER A 440 -8.16 1.96 -10.24
CA SER A 440 -8.40 2.83 -11.40
C SER A 440 -9.06 2.09 -12.56
N LEU A 441 -8.62 0.86 -12.85
CA LEU A 441 -9.24 -0.01 -13.86
C LEU A 441 -10.68 -0.38 -13.49
N LEU A 442 -10.91 -0.81 -12.25
CA LEU A 442 -12.23 -1.23 -11.79
C LEU A 442 -13.25 -0.09 -11.85
N VAL A 443 -12.86 1.12 -11.43
CA VAL A 443 -13.70 2.32 -11.52
C VAL A 443 -13.98 2.69 -12.99
N GLY A 444 -12.97 2.62 -13.86
CA GLY A 444 -13.16 2.87 -15.30
C GLY A 444 -14.12 1.88 -15.97
N GLN A 445 -14.01 0.59 -15.64
CA GLN A 445 -14.92 -0.45 -16.12
C GLN A 445 -16.35 -0.25 -15.60
N LEU A 446 -16.51 0.17 -14.34
CA LEU A 446 -17.81 0.50 -13.78
C LEU A 446 -18.43 1.66 -14.56
N GLU A 447 -17.69 2.74 -14.80
CA GLU A 447 -18.21 3.92 -15.52
C GLU A 447 -18.64 3.60 -16.96
N GLU A 448 -17.88 2.77 -17.67
CA GLU A 448 -18.28 2.27 -19.00
C GLU A 448 -19.56 1.44 -18.91
N TYR A 449 -19.66 0.55 -17.91
CA TYR A 449 -20.85 -0.27 -17.68
C TYR A 449 -22.08 0.58 -17.37
N LEU A 450 -21.95 1.59 -16.49
CA LEU A 450 -23.06 2.48 -16.12
C LEU A 450 -23.60 3.25 -17.34
N GLN A 451 -22.70 3.77 -18.19
CA GLN A 451 -23.11 4.50 -19.39
C GLN A 451 -23.79 3.59 -20.43
N LYS A 452 -23.32 2.35 -20.55
CA LYS A 452 -23.85 1.38 -21.51
C LYS A 452 -25.16 0.75 -21.07
N SER A 453 -25.24 0.32 -19.81
CA SER A 453 -26.34 -0.48 -19.27
C SER A 453 -27.45 0.38 -18.64
N PHE A 454 -27.15 1.61 -18.23
CA PHE A 454 -28.08 2.52 -17.56
C PHE A 454 -28.02 3.96 -18.11
N PRO A 455 -28.14 4.19 -19.43
CA PRO A 455 -27.95 5.51 -20.05
C PRO A 455 -28.96 6.57 -19.57
N GLU A 456 -30.17 6.16 -19.19
CA GLU A 456 -31.19 7.08 -18.64
C GLU A 456 -30.84 7.56 -17.23
N LYS A 457 -30.28 6.67 -16.39
CA LYS A 457 -29.83 7.00 -15.02
C LYS A 457 -28.51 7.77 -15.03
N PHE A 458 -27.61 7.46 -15.98
CA PHE A 458 -26.28 8.07 -16.11
C PHE A 458 -26.10 8.75 -17.47
N ALA A 459 -26.82 9.85 -17.67
CA ALA A 459 -26.83 10.59 -18.93
C ALA A 459 -25.42 10.99 -19.40
N SER A 460 -25.12 10.73 -20.68
CA SER A 460 -23.82 11.00 -21.31
C SER A 460 -23.41 12.48 -21.29
N GLY A 461 -24.37 13.40 -21.15
CA GLY A 461 -24.10 14.83 -21.03
C GLY A 461 -23.25 15.18 -19.80
N THR A 462 -23.50 14.51 -18.67
CA THR A 462 -22.68 14.66 -17.45
C THR A 462 -21.26 14.17 -17.69
N ALA A 463 -21.12 13.03 -18.37
CA ALA A 463 -19.81 12.45 -18.67
C ALA A 463 -18.97 13.33 -19.60
N THR A 464 -19.63 14.03 -20.53
CA THR A 464 -18.98 14.98 -21.45
C THR A 464 -18.53 16.25 -20.73
N LYS A 465 -19.35 16.76 -19.80
CA LYS A 465 -19.04 17.99 -19.05
C LYS A 465 -17.97 17.79 -17.99
N PHE A 466 -17.97 16.63 -17.34
CA PHE A 466 -17.05 16.29 -16.26
C PHE A 466 -16.37 14.96 -16.58
N PRO A 467 -15.17 14.99 -17.18
CA PRO A 467 -14.44 13.77 -17.53
C PRO A 467 -13.96 13.02 -16.28
N LEU A 468 -13.53 11.79 -16.49
CA LEU A 468 -12.76 11.00 -15.53
C LEU A 468 -11.41 10.64 -16.13
N PHE A 469 -10.49 10.13 -15.31
CA PHE A 469 -9.28 9.51 -15.80
C PHE A 469 -9.61 8.30 -16.68
N ASP A 470 -9.10 8.28 -17.90
CA ASP A 470 -9.34 7.20 -18.85
C ASP A 470 -8.40 6.02 -18.57
N SER A 471 -8.73 5.25 -17.54
CA SER A 471 -7.91 4.14 -17.06
C SER A 471 -7.79 3.03 -18.10
N LEU A 472 -8.87 2.71 -18.83
CA LEU A 472 -8.87 1.66 -19.84
C LEU A 472 -7.88 1.97 -20.97
N ARG A 473 -7.86 3.20 -21.49
CA ARG A 473 -6.87 3.60 -22.49
C ARG A 473 -5.47 3.72 -21.94
N HIS A 474 -5.31 4.22 -20.71
CA HIS A 474 -3.99 4.32 -20.06
C HIS A 474 -3.31 2.95 -19.95
N HIS A 475 -4.09 1.91 -19.65
CA HIS A 475 -3.60 0.56 -19.47
C HIS A 475 -3.48 -0.24 -20.78
N GLY A 476 -4.13 0.20 -21.85
CA GLY A 476 -4.04 -0.43 -23.16
C GLY A 476 -4.90 -1.68 -23.26
N ASP A 477 -4.35 -2.74 -23.87
CA ASP A 477 -5.06 -3.99 -24.12
C ASP A 477 -5.49 -4.65 -22.80
N GLN A 478 -6.81 -4.80 -22.64
CA GLN A 478 -7.46 -5.34 -21.45
C GLN A 478 -7.08 -6.79 -21.15
N GLN A 479 -6.67 -7.57 -22.16
CA GLN A 479 -6.31 -8.98 -21.98
C GLN A 479 -4.96 -9.17 -21.28
N ASP A 480 -3.99 -8.29 -21.56
CA ASP A 480 -2.62 -8.41 -21.03
C ASP A 480 -2.29 -7.35 -19.97
N VAL A 481 -3.29 -6.64 -19.44
CA VAL A 481 -3.07 -5.56 -18.46
C VAL A 481 -2.31 -6.04 -17.23
N ALA A 482 -2.70 -7.18 -16.68
CA ALA A 482 -2.07 -7.73 -15.48
C ALA A 482 -0.58 -8.06 -15.74
N ARG A 483 -0.28 -8.77 -16.84
CA ARG A 483 1.09 -9.09 -17.26
C ARG A 483 1.94 -7.85 -17.48
N ASN A 484 1.42 -6.88 -18.24
CA ASN A 484 2.11 -5.64 -18.54
C ASN A 484 2.31 -4.77 -17.28
N LEU A 485 1.36 -4.78 -16.36
CA LEU A 485 1.49 -4.08 -15.08
C LEU A 485 2.60 -4.70 -14.24
N ILE A 486 2.55 -6.01 -13.97
CA ILE A 486 3.53 -6.70 -13.14
C ILE A 486 4.93 -6.54 -13.73
N ARG A 487 5.10 -6.70 -15.05
CA ARG A 487 6.37 -6.47 -15.73
C ARG A 487 6.91 -5.04 -15.48
N ARG A 488 6.06 -4.01 -15.63
CA ARG A 488 6.46 -2.61 -15.36
C ARG A 488 6.85 -2.39 -13.90
N LEU A 489 6.10 -2.95 -12.96
CA LEU A 489 6.41 -2.82 -11.52
C LEU A 489 7.71 -3.56 -11.15
N ASN A 490 8.03 -4.67 -11.82
CA ASN A 490 9.29 -5.40 -11.60
C ASN A 490 10.50 -4.61 -12.12
N GLU A 491 10.32 -3.83 -13.19
CA GLU A 491 11.35 -2.96 -13.80
C GLU A 491 11.49 -1.60 -13.07
N GLN A 492 10.43 -1.12 -12.42
CA GLN A 492 10.39 0.19 -11.78
C GLN A 492 11.30 0.27 -10.55
N SER A 493 12.12 1.33 -10.46
CA SER A 493 13.16 1.44 -9.41
C SER A 493 12.63 1.48 -7.99
N SER A 494 11.42 1.99 -7.76
CA SER A 494 10.82 2.07 -6.42
C SER A 494 10.30 0.72 -5.91
N THR A 495 9.98 -0.21 -6.81
CA THR A 495 9.34 -1.50 -6.46
C THR A 495 10.19 -2.71 -6.81
N SER A 496 11.22 -2.57 -7.65
CA SER A 496 12.03 -3.69 -8.17
C SER A 496 12.71 -4.51 -7.06
N GLN A 497 13.14 -3.89 -5.96
CA GLN A 497 13.74 -4.63 -4.84
C GLN A 497 12.73 -5.53 -4.12
N GLU A 498 11.52 -5.01 -3.91
CA GLU A 498 10.43 -5.77 -3.28
C GLU A 498 9.92 -6.86 -4.21
N ALA A 499 9.73 -6.54 -5.49
CA ALA A 499 9.25 -7.46 -6.53
C ALA A 499 10.15 -8.69 -6.71
N ARG A 500 11.45 -8.61 -6.40
CA ARG A 500 12.41 -9.72 -6.49
C ARG A 500 12.33 -10.70 -5.31
N LYS A 501 11.57 -10.39 -4.25
CA LYS A 501 11.38 -11.33 -3.14
C LYS A 501 10.61 -12.56 -3.64
N PRO A 502 10.96 -13.79 -3.22
CA PRO A 502 10.35 -15.02 -3.75
C PRO A 502 8.82 -15.03 -3.69
N LEU A 503 8.23 -14.70 -2.53
CA LEU A 503 6.77 -14.66 -2.38
C LEU A 503 6.12 -13.56 -3.22
N LYS A 504 6.79 -12.41 -3.43
CA LYS A 504 6.29 -11.35 -4.31
C LYS A 504 6.35 -11.73 -5.79
N LEU A 505 7.35 -12.50 -6.20
CA LEU A 505 7.38 -13.10 -7.55
C LEU A 505 6.21 -14.06 -7.75
N LEU A 506 5.90 -14.90 -6.75
CA LEU A 506 4.74 -15.80 -6.79
C LEU A 506 3.42 -15.02 -6.85
N GLN A 507 3.23 -14.02 -5.97
CA GLN A 507 2.05 -13.15 -5.99
C GLN A 507 1.90 -12.44 -7.34
N GLY A 508 2.98 -11.87 -7.89
CA GLY A 508 2.98 -11.24 -9.20
C GLY A 508 2.61 -12.20 -10.33
N SER A 509 3.11 -13.44 -10.28
CA SER A 509 2.81 -14.49 -11.26
C SER A 509 1.36 -14.94 -11.20
N LEU A 510 0.81 -15.10 -9.99
CA LEU A 510 -0.60 -15.39 -9.75
C LEU A 510 -1.48 -14.27 -10.31
N VAL A 511 -1.21 -13.01 -9.98
CA VAL A 511 -1.94 -11.86 -10.50
C VAL A 511 -1.86 -11.79 -12.04
N ALA A 512 -0.66 -11.97 -12.61
CA ALA A 512 -0.42 -11.86 -14.05
C ALA A 512 -0.90 -13.06 -14.87
N ASP A 513 -1.29 -14.17 -14.25
CA ASP A 513 -1.53 -15.45 -14.94
C ASP A 513 -0.34 -15.85 -15.84
N ASN A 514 0.87 -15.74 -15.28
CA ASN A 514 2.10 -16.09 -15.97
C ASN A 514 3.05 -16.82 -15.02
N PHE A 515 3.16 -18.13 -15.22
CA PHE A 515 4.02 -19.02 -14.43
C PHE A 515 5.27 -19.45 -15.20
N ALA A 516 5.47 -18.97 -16.44
CA ALA A 516 6.60 -19.38 -17.27
C ALA A 516 7.95 -18.81 -16.79
N ASP A 517 7.90 -17.75 -15.99
CA ASP A 517 9.04 -17.01 -15.47
C ASP A 517 9.37 -17.34 -13.99
N LEU A 518 8.63 -18.28 -13.38
CA LEU A 518 8.93 -18.89 -12.07
C LEU A 518 9.85 -20.10 -12.25
#